data_AF-A0A1M4ML25-F1
#
_entry.id   AF-A0A1M4ML25-F1
#
_cell.length_a   1.000
_cell.length_b   1.000
_cell.length_c   1.000
_cell.angle_alpha   90.00
_cell.angle_beta   90.00
_cell.angle_gamma   90.00
#
_symmetry.space_group_name_H-M   'P 1'
#
loop_
_entity.id
_entity.type
_entity.pdbx_description
1 polymer ?
#
loop_
_entity_poly.entity_id
_entity_poly.type
_entity_poly.pdbx_seq_one_letter_code
_entity_poly.pdbx_strand_id
1 'polypeptide(L)'
;MNSCCPAILVHGWRSHPGIWNRLAPVLSDAAVPLWNFDHTAMQGAGTETIALALRDYIHKKREETGYAGPVDIVCHSMGTCIARYLLEVLDGDAREEQVRQLVGIGPPNNGSAMAELFNDPERGSEVIRRLIGVFVPEDYDPGEDTIVQEFRPRSRTIAALRRAGTRDDIAYRIVLGANLTANPAFFPAFGGRTWEFAPDGGWRATYAGDGIVPHSDSHLPGAEVAVLPADPANLTRNPDLYCHTMLPRNPEVVARVRDYLTLSAGPAVRTPPRS
;
A
#
# COMPACT_ATOMS: atom_id res chain seq x y z
N MET A 1 27.95 -8.76 12.90
CA MET A 1 27.60 -7.54 12.13
C MET A 1 26.10 -7.38 12.27
N ASN A 2 25.62 -6.30 12.89
CA ASN A 2 24.18 -5.97 12.87
C ASN A 2 23.85 -5.51 11.45
N SER A 3 23.64 -6.46 10.54
CA SER A 3 23.21 -6.15 9.17
C SER A 3 21.79 -5.59 9.22
N CYS A 4 21.59 -4.38 8.69
CA CYS A 4 20.26 -3.80 8.58
C CYS A 4 19.35 -4.73 7.76
N CYS A 5 18.12 -4.89 8.24
CA CYS A 5 17.04 -5.64 7.60
C CYS A 5 16.86 -5.12 6.15
N PRO A 6 17.00 -5.95 5.10
CA PRO A 6 16.68 -5.53 3.74
C PRO A 6 15.22 -5.09 3.64
N ALA A 7 14.98 -3.99 2.94
CA ALA A 7 13.65 -3.49 2.64
C ALA A 7 13.25 -3.91 1.22
N ILE A 8 12.15 -4.65 1.12
CA ILE A 8 11.51 -5.02 -0.13
C ILE A 8 10.50 -3.93 -0.49
N LEU A 9 10.62 -3.37 -1.69
CA LEU A 9 9.72 -2.33 -2.19
C LEU A 9 8.72 -2.93 -3.17
N VAL A 10 7.41 -2.80 -2.90
CA VAL A 10 6.32 -3.39 -3.70
C VAL A 10 5.38 -2.30 -4.20
N HIS A 11 5.42 -2.01 -5.50
CA HIS A 11 4.60 -0.96 -6.10
C HIS A 11 3.13 -1.37 -6.29
N GLY A 12 2.29 -0.38 -6.61
CA GLY A 12 0.84 -0.58 -6.79
C GLY A 12 0.42 -0.94 -8.21
N TRP A 13 -0.91 -0.96 -8.40
CA TRP A 13 -1.60 -1.23 -9.67
C TRP A 13 -1.19 -0.24 -10.77
N ARG A 14 -0.93 -0.77 -11.97
CA ARG A 14 -0.48 -0.02 -13.17
C ARG A 14 0.67 0.96 -12.89
N SER A 15 1.48 0.67 -11.88
CA SER A 15 2.67 1.43 -11.50
C SER A 15 3.94 0.64 -11.88
N HIS A 16 5.10 1.17 -11.49
CA HIS A 16 6.40 0.56 -11.71
C HIS A 16 7.39 0.99 -10.62
N PRO A 17 8.58 0.35 -10.51
CA PRO A 17 9.60 0.65 -9.49
C PRO A 17 10.04 2.11 -9.38
N GLY A 18 9.82 2.93 -10.42
CA GLY A 18 10.19 4.35 -10.42
C GLY A 18 9.41 5.21 -9.42
N ILE A 19 8.30 4.70 -8.86
CA ILE A 19 7.57 5.36 -7.77
C ILE A 19 8.45 5.59 -6.53
N TRP A 20 9.49 4.77 -6.35
CA TRP A 20 10.41 4.80 -5.22
C TRP A 20 11.60 5.76 -5.37
N ASN A 21 11.64 6.58 -6.41
CA ASN A 21 12.80 7.43 -6.72
C ASN A 21 13.17 8.46 -5.62
N ARG A 22 12.25 8.79 -4.70
CA ARG A 22 12.51 9.62 -3.52
C ARG A 22 12.85 8.80 -2.28
N LEU A 23 12.27 7.61 -2.13
CA LEU A 23 12.47 6.75 -0.97
C LEU A 23 13.81 6.01 -1.05
N ALA A 24 14.15 5.44 -2.20
CA ALA A 24 15.33 4.60 -2.37
C ALA A 24 16.66 5.30 -2.02
N PRO A 25 16.91 6.56 -2.43
CA PRO A 25 18.11 7.28 -2.01
C PRO A 25 18.19 7.45 -0.48
N VAL A 26 17.07 7.84 0.14
CA VAL A 26 17.02 8.07 1.61
C VAL A 26 17.29 6.79 2.40
N LEU A 27 16.80 5.64 1.91
CA LEU A 27 17.08 4.35 2.53
C LEU A 27 18.52 3.88 2.30
N SER A 28 19.08 4.16 1.12
CA SER A 28 20.49 3.87 0.82
C SER A 28 21.43 4.69 1.70
N ASP A 29 21.14 5.99 1.89
CA ASP A 29 21.88 6.88 2.79
C ASP A 29 21.80 6.41 4.26
N ALA A 30 20.69 5.77 4.63
CA ALA A 30 20.50 5.14 5.94
C ALA A 30 21.08 3.71 6.03
N ALA A 31 21.83 3.25 5.03
CA ALA A 31 22.42 1.91 4.93
C ALA A 31 21.41 0.76 5.02
N VAL A 32 20.18 0.96 4.54
CA VAL A 32 19.15 -0.09 4.41
C VAL A 32 19.28 -0.73 3.02
N PRO A 33 19.59 -2.04 2.91
CA PRO A 33 19.62 -2.73 1.62
C PRO A 33 18.25 -2.74 0.95
N LEU A 34 18.20 -2.56 -0.37
CA LEU A 34 16.95 -2.44 -1.12
C LEU A 34 16.75 -3.58 -2.11
N TRP A 35 15.58 -4.23 -2.02
CA TRP A 35 15.11 -5.21 -2.98
C TRP A 35 13.85 -4.67 -3.66
N ASN A 36 14.01 -4.09 -4.85
CA ASN A 36 12.90 -3.48 -5.58
C ASN A 36 12.20 -4.53 -6.46
N PHE A 37 11.00 -4.95 -6.07
CA PHE A 37 10.22 -5.94 -6.80
C PHE A 37 9.47 -5.28 -7.95
N ASP A 38 9.72 -5.76 -9.18
CA ASP A 38 9.11 -5.25 -10.40
C ASP A 38 8.13 -6.29 -10.97
N HIS A 39 6.84 -5.99 -10.88
CA HIS A 39 5.78 -6.80 -11.49
C HIS A 39 5.13 -6.07 -12.69
N THR A 40 5.80 -5.09 -13.30
CA THR A 40 5.26 -4.30 -14.42
C THR A 40 4.92 -5.18 -15.63
N ALA A 41 5.71 -6.24 -15.88
CA ALA A 41 5.48 -7.18 -16.97
C ALA A 41 4.31 -8.16 -16.72
N MET A 42 3.68 -8.11 -15.55
CA MET A 42 2.59 -9.00 -15.14
C MET A 42 1.21 -8.33 -15.27
N GLN A 43 1.04 -7.42 -16.23
CA GLN A 43 -0.26 -6.80 -16.48
C GLN A 43 -1.30 -7.88 -16.83
N GLY A 44 -2.45 -7.85 -16.17
CA GLY A 44 -3.52 -8.85 -16.31
C GLY A 44 -3.42 -10.05 -15.38
N ALA A 45 -2.28 -10.25 -14.70
CA ALA A 45 -2.16 -11.29 -13.68
C ALA A 45 -2.99 -10.97 -12.43
N GLY A 46 -3.53 -12.01 -11.78
CA GLY A 46 -4.23 -11.89 -10.51
C GLY A 46 -3.28 -11.75 -9.32
N THR A 47 -3.86 -11.40 -8.16
CA THR A 47 -3.16 -11.15 -6.89
C THR A 47 -2.31 -12.33 -6.47
N GLU A 48 -2.85 -13.55 -6.56
CA GLU A 48 -2.15 -14.78 -6.18
C GLU A 48 -0.89 -14.99 -7.02
N THR A 49 -1.00 -14.82 -8.33
CA THR A 49 0.15 -14.96 -9.25
C THR A 49 1.24 -13.95 -8.94
N ILE A 50 0.89 -12.69 -8.66
CA ILE A 50 1.87 -11.66 -8.30
C ILE A 50 2.48 -11.94 -6.91
N ALA A 51 1.69 -12.42 -5.95
CA ALA A 51 2.16 -12.78 -4.62
C ALA A 51 3.15 -13.97 -4.66
N LEU A 52 2.90 -14.97 -5.50
CA LEU A 52 3.84 -16.07 -5.76
C LEU A 52 5.15 -15.55 -6.39
N ALA A 53 5.04 -14.65 -7.38
CA ALA A 53 6.23 -14.03 -7.97
C ALA A 53 7.03 -13.18 -6.97
N LEU A 54 6.35 -12.53 -6.01
CA LEU A 54 7.00 -11.82 -4.91
C LEU A 54 7.79 -12.80 -4.01
N ARG A 55 7.22 -13.97 -3.69
CA ARG A 55 7.92 -15.01 -2.93
C ARG A 55 9.18 -15.49 -3.67
N ASP A 56 9.04 -15.84 -4.94
CA ASP A 56 10.14 -16.31 -5.77
C ASP A 56 11.25 -15.24 -5.88
N TYR A 57 10.85 -13.98 -5.98
CA TYR A 57 11.77 -12.86 -5.95
C TYR A 57 12.53 -12.77 -4.61
N ILE A 58 11.84 -12.88 -3.47
CA ILE A 58 12.47 -12.87 -2.16
C ILE A 58 13.49 -14.01 -2.05
N HIS A 59 13.11 -15.24 -2.43
CA HIS A 59 14.00 -16.41 -2.37
C HIS A 59 15.24 -16.21 -3.24
N LYS A 60 15.06 -15.73 -4.47
CA LYS A 60 16.17 -15.37 -5.36
C LYS A 60 17.10 -14.32 -4.74
N LYS A 61 16.57 -13.25 -4.13
CA LYS A 61 17.40 -12.23 -3.45
C LYS A 61 18.15 -12.81 -2.26
N ARG A 62 17.55 -13.72 -1.50
CA ARG A 62 18.22 -14.44 -0.40
C ARG A 62 19.39 -15.28 -0.90
N GLU A 63 19.20 -16.02 -1.99
CA GLU A 63 20.27 -16.81 -2.64
C GLU A 63 21.40 -15.91 -3.15
N GLU A 64 21.07 -14.84 -3.88
CA GLU A 64 22.05 -13.89 -4.45
C GLU A 64 22.91 -13.20 -3.37
N THR A 65 22.32 -12.91 -2.21
CA THR A 65 22.97 -12.14 -1.14
C THR A 65 23.50 -13.00 0.01
N GLY A 66 23.11 -14.27 0.06
CA GLY A 66 23.33 -15.14 1.22
C GLY A 66 22.55 -14.71 2.47
N TYR A 67 21.55 -13.84 2.35
CA TYR A 67 20.81 -13.28 3.48
C TYR A 67 19.64 -14.19 3.91
N ALA A 68 19.74 -14.78 5.11
CA ALA A 68 18.70 -15.66 5.66
C ALA A 68 17.86 -15.02 6.79
N GLY A 69 18.10 -13.74 7.12
CA GLY A 69 17.41 -13.05 8.22
C GLY A 69 16.01 -12.52 7.85
N PRO A 70 15.33 -11.84 8.78
CA PRO A 70 14.04 -11.21 8.49
C PRO A 70 14.17 -10.06 7.49
N VAL A 71 13.09 -9.73 6.78
CA VAL A 71 12.99 -8.59 5.85
C VAL A 71 11.91 -7.62 6.30
N ASP A 72 12.02 -6.36 5.85
CA ASP A 72 10.93 -5.39 5.94
C ASP A 72 10.27 -5.28 4.56
N ILE A 73 8.96 -5.04 4.53
CA ILE A 73 8.23 -4.80 3.28
C ILE A 73 7.63 -3.40 3.31
N VAL A 74 7.91 -2.60 2.29
CA VAL A 74 7.29 -1.29 2.05
C VAL A 74 6.45 -1.38 0.78
N CYS A 75 5.17 -1.06 0.92
CA CYS A 75 4.18 -1.21 -0.13
C CYS A 75 3.52 0.13 -0.44
N HIS A 76 3.12 0.32 -1.69
CA HIS A 76 2.19 1.39 -2.07
C HIS A 76 0.89 0.79 -2.60
N SER A 77 -0.24 1.33 -2.14
CA SER A 77 -1.56 0.98 -2.67
C SER A 77 -1.78 -0.54 -2.66
N MET A 78 -2.23 -1.08 -3.80
CA MET A 78 -2.43 -2.51 -4.07
C MET A 78 -1.25 -3.40 -3.66
N GLY A 79 0.00 -2.91 -3.76
CA GLY A 79 1.18 -3.67 -3.38
C GLY A 79 1.13 -4.19 -1.93
N THR A 80 0.37 -3.51 -1.07
CA THR A 80 0.14 -3.92 0.33
C THR A 80 -0.70 -5.18 0.39
N CYS A 81 -1.77 -5.25 -0.39
CA CYS A 81 -2.63 -6.42 -0.43
C CYS A 81 -1.97 -7.61 -1.12
N ILE A 82 -1.09 -7.38 -2.11
CA ILE A 82 -0.24 -8.45 -2.68
C ILE A 82 0.68 -9.03 -1.61
N ALA A 83 1.41 -8.18 -0.89
CA ALA A 83 2.29 -8.63 0.19
C ALA A 83 1.51 -9.35 1.30
N ARG A 84 0.35 -8.84 1.69
CA ARG A 84 -0.53 -9.53 2.64
C ARG A 84 -1.08 -10.84 2.08
N TYR A 85 -1.38 -10.95 0.79
CA TYR A 85 -1.85 -12.20 0.21
C TYR A 85 -0.75 -13.27 0.27
N LEU A 86 0.50 -12.89 0.01
CA LEU A 86 1.64 -13.76 0.26
C LEU A 86 1.71 -14.18 1.73
N LEU A 87 1.74 -13.23 2.66
CA LEU A 87 2.05 -13.52 4.07
C LEU A 87 0.91 -14.19 4.85
N GLU A 88 -0.33 -13.78 4.59
CA GLU A 88 -1.49 -14.19 5.38
C GLU A 88 -2.26 -15.34 4.73
N VAL A 89 -2.26 -15.43 3.39
CA VAL A 89 -3.07 -16.43 2.66
C VAL A 89 -2.21 -17.58 2.15
N LEU A 90 -1.09 -17.28 1.48
CA LEU A 90 -0.23 -18.31 0.89
C LEU A 90 0.74 -18.91 1.91
N ASP A 91 1.41 -18.07 2.71
CA ASP A 91 2.34 -18.48 3.76
C ASP A 91 1.58 -18.88 5.03
N GLY A 92 0.60 -18.08 5.44
CA GLY A 92 -0.39 -18.43 6.46
C GLY A 92 0.24 -18.96 7.74
N ASP A 93 -0.15 -20.17 8.16
CA ASP A 93 0.36 -20.81 9.37
C ASP A 93 1.77 -21.40 9.22
N ALA A 94 2.27 -21.57 8.00
CA ALA A 94 3.63 -22.09 7.78
C ALA A 94 4.68 -21.05 8.19
N ARG A 95 4.39 -19.76 8.00
CA ARG A 95 5.21 -18.61 8.42
C ARG A 95 6.67 -18.74 7.97
N GLU A 96 6.88 -19.26 6.77
CA GLU A 96 8.20 -19.43 6.17
C GLU A 96 8.83 -18.07 5.82
N GLU A 97 8.00 -17.11 5.43
CA GLU A 97 8.46 -15.74 5.18
C GLU A 97 8.68 -14.99 6.49
N GLN A 98 9.96 -14.85 6.86
CA GLN A 98 10.38 -14.06 8.01
C GLN A 98 10.31 -12.56 7.69
N VAL A 99 9.21 -11.93 8.08
CA VAL A 99 8.98 -10.49 7.92
C VAL A 99 8.92 -9.82 9.28
N ARG A 100 9.71 -8.76 9.48
CA ARG A 100 9.71 -7.98 10.73
C ARG A 100 8.57 -6.96 10.75
N GLN A 101 8.35 -6.27 9.64
CA GLN A 101 7.28 -5.28 9.51
C GLN A 101 6.80 -5.12 8.08
N LEU A 102 5.54 -4.71 7.94
CA LEU A 102 4.92 -4.34 6.68
C LEU A 102 4.40 -2.90 6.78
N VAL A 103 4.95 -2.02 5.94
CA VAL A 103 4.59 -0.60 5.85
C VAL A 103 3.76 -0.36 4.60
N GLY A 104 2.45 -0.13 4.76
CA GLY A 104 1.55 0.21 3.66
C GLY A 104 1.35 1.72 3.50
N ILE A 105 1.60 2.26 2.32
CA ILE A 105 1.34 3.66 1.95
C ILE A 105 0.04 3.71 1.14
N GLY A 106 -1.01 4.30 1.71
CA GLY A 106 -2.36 4.35 1.14
C GLY A 106 -2.95 2.97 0.75
N PRO A 107 -2.91 1.93 1.62
CA PRO A 107 -3.32 0.59 1.24
C PRO A 107 -4.85 0.42 1.17
N PRO A 108 -5.43 -0.32 0.22
CA PRO A 108 -6.83 -0.71 0.21
C PRO A 108 -7.04 -2.08 0.92
N ASN A 109 -6.72 -2.16 2.21
CA ASN A 109 -6.69 -3.40 3.00
C ASN A 109 -8.03 -4.16 3.06
N ASN A 110 -9.15 -3.45 2.93
CA ASN A 110 -10.50 -4.01 2.95
C ASN A 110 -11.15 -4.06 1.55
N GLY A 111 -10.34 -4.02 0.49
CA GLY A 111 -10.80 -3.76 -0.86
C GLY A 111 -10.81 -2.28 -1.17
N SER A 112 -11.09 -1.96 -2.43
CA SER A 112 -11.03 -0.62 -2.99
C SER A 112 -12.44 -0.17 -3.38
N ALA A 113 -12.91 0.89 -2.73
CA ALA A 113 -14.08 1.63 -3.13
C ALA A 113 -13.96 2.11 -4.57
N MET A 114 -12.77 2.53 -5.02
CA MET A 114 -12.54 2.92 -6.41
C MET A 114 -12.75 1.76 -7.39
N ALA A 115 -12.33 0.55 -7.01
CA ALA A 115 -12.53 -0.64 -7.86
C ALA A 115 -14.01 -0.99 -8.00
N GLU A 116 -14.79 -0.87 -6.93
CA GLU A 116 -16.26 -1.01 -7.01
C GLU A 116 -16.88 0.13 -7.83
N LEU A 117 -16.39 1.36 -7.68
CA LEU A 117 -16.90 2.55 -8.36
C LEU A 117 -16.69 2.50 -9.86
N PHE A 118 -15.55 1.98 -10.33
CA PHE A 118 -15.32 1.74 -11.76
C PHE A 118 -16.35 0.79 -12.37
N ASN A 119 -16.86 -0.16 -11.58
CA ASN A 119 -17.85 -1.14 -11.99
C ASN A 119 -19.30 -0.71 -11.69
N ASP A 120 -19.50 0.52 -11.19
CA ASP A 120 -20.84 1.04 -10.90
C ASP A 120 -21.57 1.37 -12.21
N PRO A 121 -22.79 0.83 -12.44
CA PRO A 121 -23.50 1.00 -13.70
C PRO A 121 -23.96 2.43 -13.97
N GLU A 122 -24.12 3.26 -12.93
CA GLU A 122 -24.59 4.64 -13.06
C GLU A 122 -23.43 5.63 -13.10
N ARG A 123 -22.37 5.37 -12.33
CA ARG A 123 -21.28 6.33 -12.06
C ARG A 123 -19.95 5.94 -12.70
N GLY A 124 -19.72 4.66 -13.00
CA GLY A 124 -18.43 4.14 -13.42
C GLY A 124 -17.86 4.86 -14.63
N SER A 125 -18.67 5.03 -15.68
CA SER A 125 -18.25 5.72 -16.91
C SER A 125 -17.85 7.18 -16.67
N GLU A 126 -18.53 7.90 -15.77
CA GLU A 126 -18.14 9.28 -15.44
C GLU A 126 -16.85 9.33 -14.63
N VAL A 127 -16.70 8.43 -13.68
CA VAL A 127 -15.53 8.33 -12.80
C VAL A 127 -14.28 7.98 -13.61
N ILE A 128 -14.38 7.00 -14.52
CA ILE A 128 -13.30 6.65 -15.45
C ILE A 128 -12.90 7.87 -16.27
N ARG A 129 -13.86 8.55 -16.91
CA ARG A 129 -13.59 9.76 -17.70
C ARG A 129 -12.84 10.84 -16.91
N ARG A 130 -13.17 11.04 -15.63
CA ARG A 130 -12.49 12.03 -14.77
C ARG A 130 -11.07 11.62 -14.38
N LEU A 131 -10.74 10.33 -14.48
CA LEU A 131 -9.44 9.77 -14.08
C LEU A 131 -8.52 9.44 -15.26
N ILE A 132 -8.99 9.61 -16.50
CA ILE A 132 -8.17 9.48 -17.71
C ILE A 132 -6.94 10.41 -17.61
N GLY A 133 -5.76 9.85 -17.86
CA GLY A 133 -4.49 10.57 -17.82
C GLY A 133 -3.98 10.92 -16.43
N VAL A 134 -4.77 10.64 -15.38
CA VAL A 134 -4.39 10.84 -13.97
C VAL A 134 -4.13 9.51 -13.28
N PHE A 135 -5.00 8.53 -13.51
CA PHE A 135 -4.96 7.23 -12.84
C PHE A 135 -5.24 6.06 -13.79
N VAL A 136 -5.94 6.30 -14.91
CA VAL A 136 -6.28 5.27 -15.91
C VAL A 136 -6.00 5.78 -17.33
N PRO A 137 -5.75 4.89 -18.33
CA PRO A 137 -5.63 5.29 -19.73
C PRO A 137 -6.98 5.62 -20.38
N GLU A 138 -6.96 6.16 -21.60
CA GLU A 138 -8.16 6.56 -22.34
C GLU A 138 -9.11 5.41 -22.67
N ASP A 139 -8.57 4.23 -22.98
CA ASP A 139 -9.28 3.01 -23.36
C ASP A 139 -9.54 2.07 -22.18
N TYR A 140 -9.50 2.59 -20.95
CA TYR A 140 -9.63 1.78 -19.76
C TYR A 140 -10.99 1.11 -19.63
N ASP A 141 -11.00 -0.22 -19.68
CA ASP A 141 -12.14 -1.07 -19.33
C ASP A 141 -11.89 -1.77 -17.98
N PRO A 142 -12.68 -1.49 -16.93
CA PRO A 142 -12.53 -2.15 -15.64
C PRO A 142 -12.94 -3.64 -15.68
N GLY A 143 -13.78 -4.06 -16.63
CA GLY A 143 -14.22 -5.46 -16.76
C GLY A 143 -13.10 -6.41 -17.14
N GLU A 144 -12.13 -5.92 -17.91
CA GLU A 144 -10.95 -6.66 -18.38
C GLU A 144 -9.76 -6.58 -17.40
N ASP A 145 -9.87 -5.80 -16.32
CA ASP A 145 -8.79 -5.60 -15.36
C ASP A 145 -8.94 -6.55 -14.15
N THR A 146 -8.23 -7.68 -14.20
CA THR A 146 -8.25 -8.74 -13.17
C THR A 146 -8.07 -8.19 -11.76
N ILE A 147 -7.09 -7.31 -11.56
CA ILE A 147 -6.80 -6.72 -10.24
C ILE A 147 -7.99 -5.90 -9.77
N VAL A 148 -8.54 -5.06 -10.63
CA VAL A 148 -9.70 -4.23 -10.25
C VAL A 148 -10.86 -5.14 -9.82
N GLN A 149 -11.13 -6.23 -10.54
CA GLN A 149 -12.16 -7.19 -10.14
C GLN A 149 -11.84 -7.87 -8.80
N GLU A 150 -10.60 -8.27 -8.57
CA GLU A 150 -10.15 -8.91 -7.34
C GLU A 150 -10.11 -7.97 -6.14
N PHE A 151 -10.00 -6.66 -6.34
CA PHE A 151 -9.93 -5.69 -5.24
C PHE A 151 -11.27 -5.08 -4.88
N ARG A 152 -12.36 -5.47 -5.55
CA ARG A 152 -13.71 -5.08 -5.15
C ARG A 152 -13.99 -5.55 -3.70
N PRO A 153 -14.64 -4.76 -2.84
CA PRO A 153 -14.82 -5.10 -1.41
C PRO A 153 -15.55 -6.42 -1.11
N ARG A 154 -16.25 -6.98 -2.11
CA ARG A 154 -17.02 -8.24 -2.04
C ARG A 154 -16.36 -9.39 -2.83
N SER A 155 -15.15 -9.21 -3.34
CA SER A 155 -14.44 -10.24 -4.09
C SER A 155 -13.99 -11.41 -3.21
N ARG A 156 -13.63 -12.53 -3.85
CA ARG A 156 -13.04 -13.69 -3.16
C ARG A 156 -11.68 -13.36 -2.55
N THR A 157 -10.84 -12.58 -3.23
CA THR A 157 -9.51 -12.18 -2.76
C THR A 157 -9.59 -11.35 -1.49
N ILE A 158 -10.47 -10.34 -1.44
CA ILE A 158 -10.66 -9.52 -0.23
C ILE A 158 -11.28 -10.34 0.90
N ALA A 159 -12.21 -11.26 0.58
CA ALA A 159 -12.75 -12.17 1.59
C ALA A 159 -11.68 -13.11 2.20
N ALA A 160 -10.73 -13.58 1.39
CA ALA A 160 -9.60 -14.38 1.87
C ALA A 160 -8.69 -13.58 2.80
N LEU A 161 -8.29 -12.36 2.40
CA LEU A 161 -7.48 -11.46 3.23
C LEU A 161 -8.16 -11.11 4.57
N ARG A 162 -9.48 -10.84 4.56
CA ARG A 162 -10.24 -10.57 5.78
C ARG A 162 -10.30 -11.78 6.70
N ARG A 163 -10.44 -12.99 6.13
CA ARG A 163 -10.49 -14.24 6.91
C ARG A 163 -9.14 -14.57 7.53
N ALA A 164 -8.05 -14.36 6.79
CA ALA A 164 -6.70 -14.61 7.27
C ALA A 164 -6.28 -13.63 8.37
N GLY A 165 -6.74 -12.38 8.30
CA GLY A 165 -6.45 -11.38 9.31
C GLY A 165 -5.03 -10.84 9.19
N THR A 166 -4.30 -10.87 10.30
CA THR A 166 -2.92 -10.39 10.45
C THR A 166 -2.12 -11.36 11.31
N ARG A 167 -0.85 -11.53 10.98
CA ARG A 167 0.14 -12.24 11.80
C ARG A 167 0.57 -11.44 13.02
N ASP A 168 0.70 -12.12 14.16
CA ASP A 168 1.15 -11.51 15.42
C ASP A 168 2.68 -11.32 15.48
N ASP A 169 3.44 -11.95 14.58
CA ASP A 169 4.89 -11.78 14.45
C ASP A 169 5.31 -10.61 13.55
N ILE A 170 4.36 -9.91 12.92
CA ILE A 170 4.63 -8.80 11.99
C ILE A 170 4.12 -7.48 12.59
N ALA A 171 4.97 -6.45 12.61
CA ALA A 171 4.51 -5.09 12.90
C ALA A 171 3.87 -4.46 11.65
N TYR A 172 2.56 -4.19 11.67
CA TYR A 172 1.87 -3.49 10.58
C TYR A 172 1.88 -1.98 10.82
N ARG A 173 2.25 -1.23 9.79
CA ARG A 173 2.29 0.23 9.81
C ARG A 173 1.60 0.77 8.57
N ILE A 174 0.79 1.81 8.73
CA ILE A 174 0.02 2.41 7.66
C ILE A 174 0.28 3.90 7.62
N VAL A 175 0.58 4.43 6.43
CA VAL A 175 0.74 5.86 6.18
C VAL A 175 -0.35 6.32 5.20
N LEU A 176 -1.21 7.23 5.65
CA LEU A 176 -2.37 7.71 4.90
C LEU A 176 -2.25 9.19 4.57
N GLY A 177 -2.64 9.57 3.36
CA GLY A 177 -2.90 10.97 3.01
C GLY A 177 -4.31 11.40 3.44
N ALA A 178 -4.48 12.68 3.80
CA ALA A 178 -5.79 13.27 4.09
C ALA A 178 -5.86 14.73 3.66
N ASN A 179 -7.03 15.13 3.13
CA ASN A 179 -7.28 16.51 2.75
C ASN A 179 -7.88 17.31 3.92
N LEU A 180 -7.06 17.61 4.93
CA LEU A 180 -7.48 18.24 6.19
C LEU A 180 -8.07 19.65 6.03
N THR A 181 -7.82 20.31 4.89
CA THR A 181 -8.29 21.68 4.61
C THR A 181 -9.37 21.75 3.54
N ALA A 182 -9.88 20.60 3.07
CA ALA A 182 -10.82 20.52 1.95
C ALA A 182 -10.31 21.25 0.68
N ASN A 183 -8.99 21.24 0.45
CA ASN A 183 -8.38 21.93 -0.69
C ASN A 183 -8.69 21.16 -1.98
N PRO A 184 -9.38 21.75 -2.97
CA PRO A 184 -9.72 21.04 -4.21
C PRO A 184 -8.47 20.64 -5.03
N ALA A 185 -7.36 21.35 -4.87
CA ALA A 185 -6.09 21.04 -5.55
C ALA A 185 -5.41 19.78 -5.00
N PHE A 186 -5.86 19.24 -3.87
CA PHE A 186 -5.36 17.97 -3.33
C PHE A 186 -5.56 16.82 -4.32
N PHE A 187 -6.76 16.72 -4.89
CA PHE A 187 -7.06 15.75 -5.93
C PHE A 187 -8.16 16.30 -6.86
N PRO A 188 -7.77 17.05 -7.91
CA PRO A 188 -8.71 17.86 -8.70
C PRO A 188 -9.86 17.08 -9.34
N ALA A 189 -9.64 15.83 -9.76
CA ALA A 189 -10.65 14.99 -10.43
C ALA A 189 -11.97 14.88 -9.64
N PHE A 190 -11.88 14.92 -8.30
CA PHE A 190 -13.02 14.87 -7.39
C PHE A 190 -13.11 16.10 -6.48
N GLY A 191 -12.45 17.20 -6.85
CA GLY A 191 -12.42 18.43 -6.05
C GLY A 191 -11.86 18.20 -4.65
N GLY A 192 -10.77 17.44 -4.54
CA GLY A 192 -10.07 17.13 -3.29
C GLY A 192 -10.72 16.07 -2.41
N ARG A 193 -11.83 15.46 -2.84
CA ARG A 193 -12.52 14.40 -2.11
C ARG A 193 -12.09 13.01 -2.57
N THR A 194 -12.39 12.03 -1.73
CA THR A 194 -12.24 10.60 -2.00
C THR A 194 -13.60 9.94 -1.92
N TRP A 195 -13.87 8.98 -2.80
CA TRP A 195 -15.11 8.20 -2.76
C TRP A 195 -14.96 7.03 -1.80
N GLU A 196 -16.01 6.83 -1.01
CA GLU A 196 -16.13 5.76 -0.03
C GLU A 196 -17.38 4.93 -0.37
N PHE A 197 -17.21 3.62 -0.35
CA PHE A 197 -18.29 2.66 -0.54
C PHE A 197 -18.84 2.28 0.83
N ALA A 198 -20.05 2.74 1.13
CA ALA A 198 -20.69 2.50 2.41
C ALA A 198 -21.16 1.04 2.52
N PRO A 199 -21.22 0.46 3.73
CA PRO A 199 -21.66 -0.93 3.93
C PRO A 199 -23.09 -1.24 3.43
N ASP A 200 -23.93 -0.21 3.32
CA ASP A 200 -25.30 -0.31 2.77
C ASP A 200 -25.33 -0.31 1.22
N GLY A 201 -24.17 -0.25 0.58
CA GLY A 201 -24.02 -0.18 -0.88
C GLY A 201 -24.11 1.24 -1.45
N GLY A 202 -24.19 2.26 -0.60
CA GLY A 202 -24.23 3.66 -1.01
C GLY A 202 -22.84 4.27 -1.29
N TRP A 203 -22.84 5.40 -1.98
CA TRP A 203 -21.63 6.20 -2.25
C TRP A 203 -21.61 7.46 -1.40
N ARG A 204 -20.48 7.70 -0.73
CA ARG A 204 -20.21 8.95 0.01
C ARG A 204 -18.89 9.54 -0.44
N ALA A 205 -18.82 10.87 -0.53
CA ALA A 205 -17.56 11.57 -0.71
C ALA A 205 -17.02 12.05 0.66
N THR A 206 -15.73 11.88 0.90
CA THR A 206 -15.05 12.24 2.15
C THR A 206 -13.73 12.96 1.90
N TYR A 207 -13.23 13.69 2.88
CA TYR A 207 -11.87 14.25 2.89
C TYR A 207 -10.88 13.36 3.66
N ALA A 208 -11.37 12.32 4.34
CA ALA A 208 -10.57 11.28 4.98
C ALA A 208 -10.15 10.22 3.95
N GLY A 209 -9.20 10.60 3.09
CA GLY A 209 -8.68 9.77 2.02
C GLY A 209 -7.67 10.54 1.17
N ASP A 210 -7.02 9.83 0.27
CA ASP A 210 -5.94 10.35 -0.58
C ASP A 210 -6.38 10.66 -2.02
N GLY A 211 -7.69 10.75 -2.28
CA GLY A 211 -8.28 10.99 -3.59
C GLY A 211 -8.65 9.72 -4.35
N ILE A 212 -8.06 8.58 -3.99
CA ILE A 212 -8.38 7.26 -4.56
C ILE A 212 -8.84 6.28 -3.47
N VAL A 213 -8.10 6.21 -2.36
CA VAL A 213 -8.34 5.26 -1.26
C VAL A 213 -8.83 6.03 -0.03
N PRO A 214 -10.09 5.82 0.39
CA PRO A 214 -10.60 6.38 1.64
C PRO A 214 -9.97 5.66 2.84
N HIS A 215 -9.89 6.33 4.00
CA HIS A 215 -9.29 5.73 5.21
C HIS A 215 -10.00 4.45 5.66
N SER A 216 -11.31 4.33 5.40
CA SER A 216 -12.11 3.13 5.65
C SER A 216 -11.54 1.89 4.96
N ASP A 217 -11.06 2.04 3.73
CA ASP A 217 -10.50 0.94 2.94
C ASP A 217 -9.15 0.51 3.51
N SER A 218 -8.40 1.46 4.10
CA SER A 218 -7.09 1.20 4.68
C SER A 218 -7.10 0.58 6.07
N HIS A 219 -8.24 0.60 6.78
CA HIS A 219 -8.31 0.09 8.14
C HIS A 219 -7.76 -1.34 8.28
N LEU A 220 -6.85 -1.57 9.22
CA LEU A 220 -6.33 -2.89 9.54
C LEU A 220 -6.19 -3.01 11.06
N PRO A 221 -6.91 -3.94 11.70
CA PRO A 221 -6.81 -4.12 13.15
C PRO A 221 -5.37 -4.32 13.62
N GLY A 222 -4.98 -3.64 14.70
CA GLY A 222 -3.64 -3.74 15.30
C GLY A 222 -2.52 -2.98 14.57
N ALA A 223 -2.78 -2.40 13.40
CA ALA A 223 -1.79 -1.62 12.68
C ALA A 223 -1.58 -0.23 13.31
N GLU A 224 -0.33 0.23 13.37
CA GLU A 224 -0.01 1.61 13.70
C GLU A 224 -0.34 2.51 12.51
N VAL A 225 -1.18 3.54 12.70
CA VAL A 225 -1.64 4.42 11.62
C VAL A 225 -1.05 5.83 11.79
N ALA A 226 -0.44 6.33 10.73
CA ALA A 226 0.00 7.70 10.59
C ALA A 226 -0.81 8.39 9.49
N VAL A 227 -1.50 9.48 9.83
CA VAL A 227 -2.22 10.32 8.88
C VAL A 227 -1.38 11.58 8.59
N LEU A 228 -1.20 11.90 7.32
CA LEU A 228 -0.40 13.03 6.84
C LEU A 228 -1.23 13.96 5.92
N PRO A 229 -0.90 15.26 5.87
CA PRO A 229 0.21 15.91 6.58
C PRO A 229 0.01 16.00 8.09
N ALA A 230 1.11 16.04 8.84
CA ALA A 230 1.06 16.32 10.27
C ALA A 230 0.67 17.80 10.54
N ASP A 231 1.13 18.72 9.68
CA ASP A 231 0.75 20.13 9.70
C ASP A 231 -0.18 20.45 8.52
N PRO A 232 -1.47 20.77 8.76
CA PRO A 232 -2.41 21.14 7.71
C PRO A 232 -1.94 22.30 6.82
N ALA A 233 -1.05 23.19 7.30
CA ALA A 233 -0.51 24.28 6.48
C ALA A 233 0.25 23.77 5.24
N ASN A 234 0.76 22.53 5.26
CA ASN A 234 1.42 21.93 4.10
C ASN A 234 0.47 21.72 2.91
N LEU A 235 -0.85 21.60 3.15
CA LEU A 235 -1.87 21.54 2.10
C LEU A 235 -2.09 22.89 1.41
N THR A 236 -1.62 24.00 1.97
CA THR A 236 -1.65 25.29 1.28
C THR A 236 -0.52 25.41 0.26
N ARG A 237 0.62 24.76 0.53
CA ARG A 237 1.83 24.86 -0.30
C ARG A 237 1.83 23.84 -1.44
N ASN A 238 1.62 22.57 -1.10
CA ASN A 238 1.71 21.45 -2.04
C ASN A 238 0.66 20.38 -1.71
N PRO A 239 -0.65 20.68 -1.87
CA PRO A 239 -1.73 19.75 -1.51
C PRO A 239 -1.69 18.44 -2.30
N ASP A 240 -1.28 18.50 -3.57
CA ASP A 240 -1.17 17.37 -4.48
C ASP A 240 -0.14 16.33 -4.03
N LEU A 241 0.90 16.73 -3.26
CA LEU A 241 1.89 15.78 -2.74
C LEU A 241 1.32 14.77 -1.75
N TYR A 242 0.12 14.99 -1.22
CA TYR A 242 -0.54 14.10 -0.25
C TYR A 242 -1.62 13.23 -0.88
N CYS A 243 -1.85 13.34 -2.19
CA CYS A 243 -2.77 12.46 -2.90
C CYS A 243 -2.12 11.12 -3.27
N HIS A 244 -2.96 10.14 -3.61
CA HIS A 244 -2.60 8.75 -3.78
C HIS A 244 -1.39 8.51 -4.71
N THR A 245 -1.34 9.24 -5.84
CA THR A 245 -0.31 9.07 -6.87
C THR A 245 1.04 9.66 -6.48
N MET A 246 1.04 10.65 -5.59
CA MET A 246 2.25 11.35 -5.14
C MET A 246 2.71 10.93 -3.74
N LEU A 247 1.85 10.25 -2.98
CA LEU A 247 2.09 9.89 -1.58
C LEU A 247 3.44 9.17 -1.35
N PRO A 248 3.88 8.19 -2.15
CA PRO A 248 5.19 7.55 -1.95
C PRO A 248 6.39 8.46 -2.17
N ARG A 249 6.19 9.60 -2.86
CA ARG A 249 7.22 10.60 -3.17
C ARG A 249 7.18 11.78 -2.21
N ASN A 250 6.19 11.83 -1.33
CA ASN A 250 6.02 12.89 -0.35
C ASN A 250 7.17 12.88 0.67
N PRO A 251 7.82 14.03 0.96
CA PRO A 251 8.91 14.08 1.92
C PRO A 251 8.56 13.62 3.34
N GLU A 252 7.35 13.92 3.85
CA GLU A 252 6.91 13.47 5.17
C GLU A 252 6.71 11.95 5.19
N VAL A 253 6.14 11.38 4.13
CA VAL A 253 5.97 9.92 3.99
C VAL A 253 7.33 9.24 3.93
N VAL A 254 8.25 9.74 3.09
CA VAL A 254 9.61 9.19 2.94
C VAL A 254 10.37 9.23 4.26
N ALA A 255 10.31 10.34 5.00
CA ALA A 255 10.92 10.46 6.31
C ALA A 255 10.31 9.45 7.30
N ARG A 256 8.98 9.32 7.32
CA ARG A 256 8.30 8.37 8.21
C ARG A 256 8.68 6.92 7.93
N VAL A 257 8.72 6.52 6.66
CA VAL A 257 9.13 5.17 6.27
C VAL A 257 10.58 4.90 6.69
N ARG A 258 11.50 5.83 6.42
CA ARG A 258 12.90 5.72 6.88
C ARG A 258 12.97 5.51 8.40
N ASP A 259 12.21 6.29 9.17
CA ASP A 259 12.22 6.20 10.63
C ASP A 259 11.74 4.81 11.10
N TYR A 260 10.69 4.24 10.51
CA TYR A 260 10.23 2.88 10.82
C TYR A 260 11.28 1.80 10.54
N LEU A 261 12.01 1.90 9.43
CA LEU A 261 13.01 0.90 9.02
C LEU A 261 14.30 0.99 9.85
N THR A 262 14.64 2.19 10.36
CA THR A 262 15.87 2.46 11.10
C THR A 262 15.71 2.33 12.62
N LEU A 263 14.58 2.74 13.19
CA LEU A 263 14.32 2.64 14.65
C LEU A 263 14.18 1.19 15.11
N SER A 264 13.74 0.30 14.23
CA SER A 264 13.55 -1.13 14.53
C SER A 264 14.85 -1.94 14.60
N ALA A 265 16.02 -1.31 14.39
CA ALA A 265 17.34 -1.94 14.52
C ALA A 265 17.93 -1.89 15.95
N GLY A 266 17.20 -1.36 16.93
CA GLY A 266 17.57 -1.39 18.35
C GLY A 266 17.39 -2.77 19.00
N PRO A 267 18.16 -3.12 20.05
CA PRO A 267 18.08 -4.43 20.69
C PRO A 267 16.70 -4.64 21.30
N ALA A 268 16.06 -5.77 20.97
CA ALA A 268 14.81 -6.20 21.58
C ALA A 268 14.98 -6.28 23.10
N VAL A 269 14.31 -5.39 23.83
CA VAL A 269 14.16 -5.52 25.28
C VAL A 269 13.29 -6.75 25.51
N ARG A 270 13.92 -7.86 25.88
CA ARG A 270 13.24 -9.05 26.38
C ARG A 270 12.55 -8.66 27.69
N THR A 271 11.24 -8.51 27.67
CA THR A 271 10.42 -8.51 28.88
C THR A 271 10.53 -9.89 29.53
N PRO A 272 10.94 -10.00 30.80
CA PRO A 272 10.98 -11.30 31.48
C PRO A 272 9.55 -11.81 31.71
N PRO A 273 9.36 -13.15 31.78
CA PRO A 273 8.05 -13.71 32.04
C PRO A 273 7.58 -13.26 33.43
N ARG A 274 6.33 -12.81 33.50
CA ARG A 274 5.66 -12.56 34.79
C ARG A 274 5.51 -13.91 35.51
N SER A 275 6.15 -14.00 36.68
CA SER A 275 6.00 -15.07 37.67
C SER A 275 4.57 -15.13 38.22
#